data_AF-A0A1F3VPH0-F1
#
_entry.id   AF-A0A1F3VPH0-F1
#
_cell.length_a   1.000
_cell.length_b   1.000
_cell.length_c   1.000
_cell.angle_alpha   90.00
_cell.angle_beta   90.00
_cell.angle_gamma   90.00
#
_symmetry.space_group_name_H-M   'P 1'
#
loop_
_entity.id
_entity.type
_entity.pdbx_description
1 polymer ?
#
loop_
_entity_poly.entity_id
_entity_poly.type
_entity_poly.pdbx_seq_one_letter_code
_entity_poly.pdbx_strand_id
1 'polypeptide(L)'
;MTALLLLLTVTFLSSCTSEYEECLDEGLFLKEKLALMERSHALTEDDQYGQEIEEIRNQIDLLAKVSGNEELFLQQVYGDQTSNSWFGSQK
;
A
#
# COMPACT_ATOMS: atom_id res chain seq x y z
N MET A 1 20.17 20.84 -36.96
CA MET A 1 19.19 21.33 -35.97
C MET A 1 18.06 20.35 -35.68
N THR A 2 17.86 19.30 -36.48
CA THR A 2 16.82 18.26 -36.26
C THR A 2 17.11 17.29 -35.11
N ALA A 3 18.38 17.07 -34.76
CA ALA A 3 18.77 16.17 -33.66
C ALA A 3 18.39 16.71 -32.26
N LEU A 4 18.31 18.02 -32.08
CA LEU A 4 17.99 18.63 -30.79
C LEU A 4 16.50 18.48 -30.42
N LEU A 5 15.62 18.46 -31.44
CA LEU A 5 14.18 18.26 -31.29
C LEU A 5 13.84 16.81 -30.90
N LEU A 6 14.63 15.83 -31.37
CA LEU A 6 14.47 14.41 -30.99
C LEU A 6 14.89 14.12 -29.55
N LEU A 7 15.79 14.91 -28.97
CA LEU A 7 16.24 14.71 -27.59
C LEU A 7 15.17 15.15 -26.57
N LEU A 8 14.34 16.14 -26.93
CA LEU A 8 13.28 16.68 -26.06
C LEU A 8 12.04 15.78 -25.98
N THR A 9 11.81 14.87 -26.93
CA THR A 9 10.65 13.96 -26.89
C THR A 9 10.90 12.73 -26.01
N VAL A 10 12.15 12.42 -25.68
CA VAL A 10 12.51 11.26 -24.84
C VAL A 10 12.33 11.56 -23.35
N THR A 11 12.35 12.83 -22.94
CA THR A 11 12.27 13.23 -21.51
C THR A 11 10.84 13.30 -20.96
N PHE A 12 9.80 13.13 -21.78
CA PHE A 12 8.40 13.09 -21.32
C PHE A 12 7.86 11.66 -21.13
N LEU A 13 8.71 10.64 -21.32
CA LEU A 13 8.35 9.24 -21.08
C LEU A 13 8.57 8.80 -19.63
N SER A 14 9.11 9.67 -18.77
CA SER A 14 9.29 9.37 -17.34
C SER A 14 7.97 9.62 -16.59
N SER A 15 7.20 8.54 -16.45
CA SER A 15 6.09 8.29 -15.53
C SER A 15 4.97 9.32 -15.47
N CYS A 16 3.98 9.16 -16.36
CA CYS A 16 2.59 9.43 -16.01
C CYS A 16 2.05 8.19 -15.28
N THR A 17 2.46 7.97 -14.03
CA THR A 17 1.75 7.07 -13.12
C THR A 17 0.45 7.75 -12.71
N SER A 18 -0.64 6.98 -12.64
CA SER A 18 -1.89 7.55 -12.15
C SER A 18 -1.82 7.77 -10.64
N GLU A 19 -2.53 8.79 -10.14
CA GLU A 19 -2.68 9.02 -8.69
C GLU A 19 -3.19 7.76 -7.97
N TYR A 20 -4.08 6.99 -8.61
CA TYR A 20 -4.55 5.71 -8.08
C TYR A 20 -3.42 4.68 -7.93
N GLU A 21 -2.58 4.51 -8.96
CA GLU A 21 -1.46 3.56 -8.92
C GLU A 21 -0.43 3.96 -7.86
N GLU A 22 -0.14 5.25 -7.71
CA GLU A 22 0.75 5.76 -6.67
C GLU A 22 0.21 5.48 -5.26
N CYS A 23 -1.08 5.75 -5.05
CA CYS A 23 -1.73 5.40 -3.78
C CYS A 23 -1.64 3.89 -3.53
N LEU A 24 -1.92 3.07 -4.55
CA LEU A 24 -1.97 1.61 -4.42
C LEU A 24 -0.60 1.04 -4.05
N ASP A 25 0.46 1.50 -4.71
CA ASP A 25 1.83 1.08 -4.42
C ASP A 25 2.21 1.41 -2.97
N GLU A 26 1.87 2.62 -2.50
CA GLU A 26 2.09 3.01 -1.11
C GLU A 26 1.26 2.19 -0.12
N GLY A 27 -0.01 1.92 -0.46
CA GLY A 27 -0.92 1.10 0.36
C GLY A 27 -0.42 -0.34 0.52
N LEU A 28 0.12 -0.96 -0.54
CA LEU A 28 0.70 -2.30 -0.49
C LEU A 28 1.97 -2.34 0.36
N PHE A 29 2.84 -1.33 0.24
CA PHE A 29 4.02 -1.20 1.10
C PHE A 29 3.64 -1.08 2.58
N LEU A 30 2.65 -0.24 2.90
CA LEU A 30 2.15 -0.06 4.26
C LEU A 30 1.51 -1.35 4.81
N LYS A 31 0.80 -2.12 3.98
CA LYS A 31 0.27 -3.43 4.39
C LYS A 31 1.38 -4.42 4.74
N GLU A 32 2.45 -4.47 3.96
CA GLU A 32 3.59 -5.35 4.26
C GLU A 32 4.24 -4.94 5.60
N LYS A 33 4.45 -3.64 5.80
CA LYS A 33 4.96 -3.08 7.07
C LYS A 33 4.04 -3.42 8.25
N LEU A 34 2.72 -3.28 8.07
CA LEU A 34 1.71 -3.62 9.06
C LEU A 34 1.84 -5.10 9.48
N ALA A 35 1.94 -6.02 8.52
CA ALA A 35 2.08 -7.44 8.80
C ALA A 35 3.36 -7.78 9.61
N LEU A 36 4.47 -7.10 9.32
CA LEU A 36 5.72 -7.26 10.07
C LEU A 36 5.57 -6.76 11.52
N MET A 37 4.93 -5.60 11.71
CA MET A 37 4.72 -5.00 13.03
C MET A 37 3.73 -5.79 13.87
N GLU A 38 2.62 -6.25 13.30
CA GLU A 38 1.66 -7.11 13.99
C GLU A 38 2.31 -8.41 14.46
N ARG A 39 3.16 -9.01 13.64
CA ARG A 39 3.95 -10.18 14.03
C ARG A 39 4.92 -9.89 15.18
N SER A 40 5.56 -8.72 15.15
CA SER A 40 6.52 -8.31 16.17
C SER A 40 5.83 -8.00 17.50
N HIS A 41 4.73 -7.25 17.45
CA HIS A 41 3.88 -6.93 18.61
C HIS A 41 3.35 -8.20 19.29
N ALA A 42 2.89 -9.19 18.51
CA ALA A 42 2.42 -10.46 19.05
C ALA A 42 3.51 -11.25 19.82
N LEU A 43 4.78 -10.93 19.63
CA LEU A 43 5.90 -11.56 20.33
C LEU A 43 6.35 -10.79 21.59
N THR A 44 6.09 -9.48 21.65
CA THR A 44 6.64 -8.61 22.70
C THR A 44 5.60 -7.94 23.60
N GLU A 45 4.32 -7.88 23.20
CA GLU A 45 3.23 -7.16 23.91
C GLU A 45 3.62 -5.73 24.32
N ASP A 46 4.39 -5.05 23.46
CA ASP A 46 4.86 -3.69 23.73
C ASP A 46 3.89 -2.65 23.14
N ASP A 47 3.32 -1.84 24.04
CA ASP A 47 2.33 -0.79 23.76
C ASP A 47 2.77 0.20 22.65
N GLN A 48 4.08 0.38 22.43
CA GLN A 48 4.59 1.25 21.37
C GLN A 48 4.23 0.73 19.97
N TYR A 49 4.26 -0.60 19.76
CA TYR A 49 3.85 -1.16 18.47
C TYR A 49 2.34 -1.02 18.24
N GLY A 50 1.53 -0.99 19.30
CA GLY A 50 0.09 -0.76 19.20
C GLY A 50 -0.23 0.57 18.53
N GLN A 51 0.46 1.64 18.93
CA GLN A 51 0.30 2.98 18.34
C GLN A 51 0.76 3.01 16.88
N GLU A 52 1.94 2.45 16.57
CA GLU A 52 2.45 2.44 15.19
C GLU A 52 1.57 1.61 14.24
N ILE A 53 1.02 0.49 14.71
CA ILE A 53 0.06 -0.33 13.95
C ILE A 53 -1.20 0.47 13.63
N GLU A 54 -1.73 1.22 14.60
CA GLU A 54 -2.90 2.07 14.40
C GLU A 54 -2.61 3.22 13.42
N GLU A 55 -1.44 3.86 13.52
CA GLU A 55 -1.01 4.90 12.58
C GLU A 55 -0.92 4.38 11.15
N ILE A 56 -0.35 3.19 10.94
CA ILE A 56 -0.24 2.59 9.60
C ILE A 56 -1.63 2.28 9.03
N ARG A 57 -2.55 1.76 9.84
CA ARG A 57 -3.94 1.52 9.40
C ARG A 57 -4.63 2.82 8.99
N ASN A 58 -4.44 3.89 9.75
CA ASN A 58 -4.98 5.21 9.44
C ASN A 58 -4.39 5.78 8.14
N GLN A 59 -3.10 5.53 7.87
CA GLN A 59 -2.47 5.92 6.60
C GLN A 59 -3.05 5.16 5.41
N ILE A 60 -3.27 3.84 5.54
CA ILE A 60 -3.92 3.04 4.48
C ILE A 60 -5.35 3.53 4.22
N ASP A 61 -6.12 3.84 5.27
CA ASP A 61 -7.47 4.39 5.16
C ASP A 61 -7.47 5.78 4.47
N LEU A 62 -6.49 6.62 4.79
CA LEU A 62 -6.32 7.91 4.12
C LEU A 62 -6.02 7.74 2.62
N LEU A 63 -5.11 6.84 2.26
CA LEU A 63 -4.78 6.52 0.87
C LEU A 63 -6.00 6.00 0.11
N ALA A 64 -6.79 5.13 0.74
CA ALA A 64 -8.02 4.63 0.15
C ALA A 64 -8.99 5.78 -0.20
N LYS A 65 -9.16 6.75 0.70
CA LYS A 65 -10.03 7.92 0.50
C LYS A 65 -9.54 8.87 -0.60
N VAL A 66 -8.23 9.00 -0.81
CA VAL A 66 -7.67 9.89 -1.84
C VAL A 66 -7.43 9.19 -3.19
N SER A 67 -7.42 7.85 -3.22
CA SER A 67 -7.17 7.07 -4.43
C SER A 67 -8.17 7.31 -5.58
N GLY A 68 -9.35 7.86 -5.29
CA GLY A 68 -10.45 8.04 -6.24
C GLY A 68 -11.33 6.80 -6.42
N ASN A 69 -10.95 5.64 -5.87
CA ASN A 69 -11.80 4.46 -5.75
C ASN A 69 -11.45 3.65 -4.49
N GLU A 70 -12.02 4.07 -3.36
CA GLU A 70 -11.78 3.50 -2.04
C GLU A 70 -12.08 1.99 -1.97
N GLU A 71 -13.19 1.54 -2.56
CA GLU A 71 -13.60 0.13 -2.51
C GLU A 71 -12.61 -0.78 -3.25
N LEU A 72 -12.25 -0.41 -4.49
CA LEU A 72 -11.29 -1.17 -5.29
C LEU A 72 -9.90 -1.16 -4.63
N PHE A 73 -9.49 -0.01 -4.08
CA PHE A 73 -8.24 0.13 -3.37
C PHE A 73 -8.16 -0.81 -2.17
N LEU A 74 -9.17 -0.78 -1.28
CA LEU A 74 -9.19 -1.64 -0.10
C LEU A 74 -9.28 -3.12 -0.48
N GLN A 75 -10.01 -3.44 -1.55
CA GLN A 75 -10.04 -4.80 -2.09
C GLN A 75 -8.66 -5.25 -2.57
N GLN A 76 -7.89 -4.40 -3.26
CA GLN A 76 -6.56 -4.76 -3.75
C GLN A 76 -5.53 -4.81 -2.64
N VAL A 77 -5.58 -3.85 -1.71
CA VAL A 77 -4.70 -3.84 -0.54
C VAL A 77 -5.02 -5.04 0.35
N TYR A 78 -6.25 -5.23 0.82
CA TYR A 78 -6.56 -6.28 1.82
C TYR A 78 -7.02 -7.62 1.24
N GLY A 79 -7.56 -7.66 0.02
CA GLY A 79 -8.28 -8.82 -0.53
C GLY A 79 -7.40 -9.98 -1.00
N ASP A 80 -6.07 -9.86 -0.98
CA ASP A 80 -5.18 -10.94 -1.38
C ASP A 80 -4.97 -11.98 -0.25
N GLN A 81 -6.05 -12.70 0.09
CA GLN A 81 -6.07 -13.88 0.96
C GLN A 81 -6.51 -15.16 0.23
N THR A 82 -6.20 -15.31 -1.05
CA THR A 82 -6.39 -16.59 -1.75
C THR A 82 -5.09 -17.17 -2.29
N SER A 83 -4.23 -17.62 -1.38
CA SER A 83 -3.90 -19.06 -1.33
C SER A 83 -3.14 -19.42 -0.04
N ASN A 84 -3.78 -20.29 0.76
CA ASN A 84 -3.26 -21.07 1.89
C ASN A 84 -3.16 -20.45 3.29
N SER A 85 -4.07 -20.95 4.15
CA SER A 85 -4.04 -21.04 5.62
C SER A 85 -3.90 -19.70 6.36
N TRP A 86 -4.85 -19.27 7.18
CA TRP A 86 -4.95 -19.78 8.55
C TRP A 86 -6.15 -19.20 9.32
N PHE A 87 -7.31 -18.96 8.69
CA PHE A 87 -8.55 -18.71 9.47
C PHE A 87 -9.17 -20.04 9.92
N GLY A 88 -8.47 -20.70 10.85
CA GLY A 88 -8.99 -21.79 11.65
C GLY A 88 -9.81 -21.23 12.80
N SER A 89 -11.13 -21.19 12.60
CA SER A 89 -12.20 -21.36 13.59
C SER A 89 -11.81 -21.30 15.07
N GLN A 90 -12.24 -20.26 15.78
CA GLN A 90 -12.50 -20.33 17.22
C GLN A 90 -14.00 -20.57 17.41
N LYS A 91 -14.32 -21.76 17.91
CA LYS A 91 -15.55 -22.04 18.65
C LYS A 91 -15.32 -21.72 20.13
#